data_AF-A0A368DYB6-F1
#
_entry.id   AF-A0A368DYB6-F1
#
_cell.length_a   1.000
_cell.length_b   1.000
_cell.length_c   1.000
_cell.angle_alpha   90.00
_cell.angle_beta   90.00
_cell.angle_gamma   90.00
#
_symmetry.space_group_name_H-M   'P 1'
#
loop_
_entity.id
_entity.type
_entity.pdbx_description
1 polymer ?
#
loop_
_entity_poly.entity_id
_entity_poly.type
_entity_poly.pdbx_seq_one_letter_code
_entity_poly.pdbx_strand_id
1 'polypeptide(L)'
;MMFADKRLNVPTHYNKFHLLIHWLVVIVILLQMNTGDKIALEFLALRNEGIKNDGNTSNSQIHILGGLLLILLMAIRVFLRIKFGVPAPTRKTNDPLKFLSTFVHLGIYLILFAIPITGLLAFSTVNVELGIAHKDLVNVLYIFVIIHLIGVAYHQIFLADNIMERITSWK
;
A
#
# COMPACT_ATOMS: atom_id res chain seq x y z
N MET A 1 12.88 -31.61 -33.63
CA MET A 1 12.19 -31.44 -32.34
C MET A 1 12.13 -29.94 -32.05
N MET A 2 11.01 -29.28 -32.36
CA MET A 2 10.83 -27.84 -32.17
C MET A 2 10.65 -27.58 -30.67
N PHE A 3 11.60 -26.87 -30.07
CA PHE A 3 11.36 -26.20 -28.79
C PHE A 3 10.34 -25.09 -29.07
N ALA A 4 9.09 -25.32 -28.66
CA ALA A 4 8.09 -24.27 -28.64
C ALA A 4 8.62 -23.16 -27.72
N ASP A 5 9.01 -22.03 -28.34
CA ASP A 5 9.28 -20.76 -27.67
C ASP A 5 8.00 -20.36 -26.93
N LYS A 6 7.92 -20.77 -25.66
CA LYS A 6 6.84 -20.39 -24.75
C LYS A 6 7.11 -18.95 -24.35
N ARG A 7 6.97 -18.01 -25.30
CA ARG A 7 6.98 -16.58 -25.01
C ARG A 7 5.93 -16.36 -23.95
N LEU A 8 6.38 -16.09 -22.73
CA LEU A 8 5.51 -15.62 -21.67
C LEU A 8 4.80 -14.40 -22.25
N ASN A 9 3.47 -14.49 -22.37
CA ASN A 9 2.69 -13.41 -22.96
C ASN A 9 2.72 -12.23 -21.99
N VAL A 10 3.70 -11.33 -22.16
CA VAL A 10 3.85 -10.15 -21.31
C VAL A 10 2.70 -9.20 -21.63
N PRO A 11 1.87 -8.83 -20.65
CA PRO A 11 0.76 -7.93 -20.92
C PRO A 11 1.28 -6.57 -21.41
N THR A 12 0.60 -5.97 -22.37
CA THR A 12 0.94 -4.64 -22.88
C THR A 12 0.42 -3.52 -21.96
N HIS A 13 -0.66 -3.80 -21.23
CA HIS A 13 -1.33 -2.86 -20.32
C HIS A 13 -1.74 -3.58 -19.04
N TYR A 14 -1.92 -2.82 -17.96
CA TYR A 14 -2.48 -3.39 -16.74
C TYR A 14 -3.95 -3.75 -16.96
N ASN A 15 -4.40 -4.81 -16.28
CA ASN A 15 -5.82 -5.13 -16.24
C ASN A 15 -6.60 -3.98 -15.56
N LYS A 16 -7.82 -3.65 -16.01
CA LYS A 16 -8.65 -2.58 -15.40
C LYS A 16 -8.89 -2.81 -13.90
N PHE A 17 -8.97 -4.07 -13.46
CA PHE A 17 -9.04 -4.42 -12.04
C PHE A 17 -7.74 -4.08 -11.28
N HIS A 18 -6.56 -4.17 -11.92
CA HIS A 18 -5.31 -3.71 -11.29
C HIS A 18 -5.33 -2.20 -11.04
N LEU A 19 -5.82 -1.42 -12.00
CA LEU A 19 -5.96 0.04 -11.86
C LEU A 19 -6.93 0.37 -10.74
N LEU A 20 -8.12 -0.22 -10.76
CA LEU A 20 -9.14 0.00 -9.73
C LEU A 20 -8.60 -0.28 -8.34
N ILE A 21 -8.01 -1.46 -8.14
CA ILE A 21 -7.48 -1.87 -6.83
C ILE A 21 -6.30 -0.96 -6.41
N HIS A 22 -5.48 -0.50 -7.35
CA HIS A 22 -4.43 0.49 -7.03
C HIS A 22 -5.00 1.76 -6.43
N TRP A 23 -5.97 2.37 -7.12
CA TRP A 23 -6.56 3.63 -6.68
C TRP A 23 -7.41 3.48 -5.43
N LEU A 24 -8.10 2.35 -5.26
CA LEU A 24 -8.79 2.05 -4.00
C LEU A 24 -7.82 1.97 -2.82
N VAL A 25 -6.66 1.32 -2.97
CA VAL A 25 -5.63 1.31 -1.92
C VAL A 25 -5.17 2.73 -1.59
N VAL A 26 -4.90 3.57 -2.61
CA VAL A 26 -4.51 4.97 -2.39
C VAL A 26 -5.58 5.75 -1.63
N ILE A 27 -6.85 5.65 -2.05
CA ILE A 27 -7.97 6.32 -1.40
C ILE A 27 -8.12 5.86 0.06
N VAL A 28 -8.05 4.55 0.32
CA VAL A 28 -8.15 4.02 1.69
C VAL A 28 -7.00 4.53 2.55
N ILE A 29 -5.75 4.54 2.05
CA ILE A 29 -4.61 5.12 2.78
C ILE A 29 -4.87 6.58 3.14
N LEU A 30 -5.33 7.40 2.20
CA LEU A 30 -5.63 8.81 2.47
C LEU A 30 -6.72 8.98 3.54
N LEU A 31 -7.76 8.13 3.53
CA LEU A 31 -8.79 8.13 4.57
C LEU A 31 -8.23 7.70 5.94
N GLN A 32 -7.34 6.71 5.96
CA GLN A 32 -6.68 6.23 7.18
C GLN A 32 -5.78 7.31 7.81
N MET A 33 -5.09 8.12 7.00
CA MET A 33 -4.28 9.25 7.49
C MET A 33 -5.12 10.25 8.32
N ASN A 34 -6.39 10.45 7.96
CA ASN A 34 -7.29 11.37 8.67
C ASN A 34 -7.86 10.80 9.98
N THR A 35 -7.75 9.49 10.19
CA THR A 35 -8.32 8.78 11.35
C THR A 35 -7.26 8.28 12.33
N GLY A 36 -5.99 8.22 11.91
CA GLY A 36 -4.84 7.71 12.69
C GLY A 36 -4.58 8.45 14.00
N ASP A 37 -4.52 9.78 13.98
CA ASP A 37 -4.26 10.54 15.22
C ASP A 37 -5.41 10.40 16.22
N LYS A 38 -6.65 10.33 15.73
CA LYS A 38 -7.85 10.18 16.55
C LYS A 38 -7.88 8.82 17.25
N ILE A 39 -7.56 7.72 16.54
CA ILE A 39 -7.50 6.39 17.18
C ILE A 39 -6.33 6.30 18.17
N ALA A 40 -5.22 7.01 17.94
CA ALA A 40 -4.11 7.06 18.89
C ALA A 40 -4.53 7.72 20.22
N LEU A 41 -5.33 8.80 20.16
CA LEU A 41 -5.89 9.44 21.36
C LEU A 41 -6.85 8.50 22.10
N GLU A 42 -7.70 7.79 21.36
CA GLU A 42 -8.61 6.80 21.95
C GLU A 42 -7.88 5.63 22.59
N PHE A 43 -6.83 5.14 21.94
CA PHE A 43 -5.97 4.10 22.49
C PHE A 43 -5.34 4.53 23.83
N LEU A 44 -4.84 5.78 23.91
CA LEU A 44 -4.30 6.32 25.16
C LEU A 44 -5.38 6.48 26.24
N ALA A 45 -6.58 6.92 25.86
CA ALA A 45 -7.70 7.05 26.78
C ALA A 45 -8.16 5.67 27.33
N LEU A 46 -8.23 4.65 26.47
CA LEU A 46 -8.50 3.26 26.88
C LEU A 46 -7.43 2.74 27.84
N ARG A 47 -6.16 2.94 27.49
CA ARG A 47 -5.03 2.51 28.31
C ARG A 47 -5.05 3.14 29.71
N ASN A 48 -5.38 4.42 29.79
CA ASN A 48 -5.39 5.16 31.04
C ASN A 48 -6.73 5.03 31.80
N GLU A 49 -7.57 4.06 31.42
CA GLU A 49 -8.89 3.83 32.02
C GLU A 49 -9.84 5.05 31.96
N GLY A 50 -9.54 6.02 31.09
CA GLY A 50 -10.33 7.24 30.90
C GLY A 50 -11.62 6.99 30.10
N ILE A 51 -11.65 5.90 29.32
CA ILE A 51 -12.85 5.37 28.67
C ILE A 51 -12.89 3.84 28.81
N LYS A 52 -14.08 3.25 28.71
CA LYS A 52 -14.26 1.80 28.66
C LYS A 52 -14.26 1.31 27.22
N ASN A 53 -13.84 0.07 27.01
CA ASN A 53 -13.93 -0.59 25.72
C ASN A 53 -15.34 -1.20 25.55
N ASP A 54 -16.35 -0.35 25.39
CA ASP A 54 -17.77 -0.71 25.34
C ASP A 54 -18.35 -0.76 23.91
N GLY A 55 -17.50 -0.66 22.90
CA GLY A 55 -17.94 -0.68 21.50
C GLY A 55 -17.15 0.23 20.57
N ASN A 56 -16.11 0.92 21.06
CA ASN A 56 -15.27 1.84 20.30
C ASN A 56 -16.03 3.06 19.74
N THR A 57 -15.41 4.23 19.80
CA THR A 57 -15.99 5.41 19.15
C THR A 57 -16.14 5.13 17.65
N SER A 58 -16.99 5.92 16.96
CA SER A 58 -17.14 5.80 15.51
C SER A 58 -15.80 5.86 14.75
N ASN A 59 -14.79 6.56 15.27
CA ASN A 59 -13.49 6.69 14.60
C ASN A 59 -12.63 5.42 14.70
N SER A 60 -12.47 4.80 15.87
CA SER A 60 -11.69 3.56 15.98
C SER A 60 -12.30 2.42 15.18
N GLN A 61 -13.63 2.33 15.13
CA GLN A 61 -14.32 1.38 14.25
C GLN A 61 -13.97 1.61 12.78
N ILE A 62 -14.09 2.85 12.28
CA ILE A 62 -13.77 3.21 10.88
C ILE A 62 -12.30 2.94 10.56
N HIS A 63 -11.38 3.30 11.48
CA HIS A 63 -9.95 3.10 11.28
C HIS A 63 -9.62 1.59 11.21
N ILE A 64 -10.08 0.80 12.19
CA ILE A 64 -9.85 -0.65 12.22
C ILE A 64 -10.46 -1.33 10.98
N LEU A 65 -11.70 -1.02 10.63
CA LEU A 65 -12.35 -1.58 9.43
C LEU A 65 -11.61 -1.21 8.14
N GLY A 66 -11.13 0.03 8.03
CA GLY A 66 -10.35 0.45 6.87
C GLY A 66 -8.97 -0.20 6.82
N GLY A 67 -8.34 -0.50 7.97
CA GLY A 67 -7.13 -1.32 8.06
C GLY A 67 -7.35 -2.75 7.57
N LEU A 68 -8.45 -3.40 7.97
CA LEU A 68 -8.85 -4.72 7.48
C LEU A 68 -9.14 -4.71 5.97
N LEU A 69 -9.83 -3.67 5.49
CA LEU A 69 -10.07 -3.46 4.07
C LEU A 69 -8.75 -3.31 3.30
N LEU A 70 -7.77 -2.61 3.87
CA LEU A 70 -6.43 -2.46 3.29
C LEU A 70 -5.73 -3.81 3.11
N ILE A 71 -5.77 -4.69 4.12
CA ILE A 71 -5.24 -6.06 4.00
C ILE A 71 -5.90 -6.81 2.84
N LEU A 72 -7.23 -6.76 2.77
CA LEU A 72 -7.99 -7.42 1.70
C LEU A 72 -7.61 -6.87 0.32
N LEU A 73 -7.57 -5.55 0.15
CA LEU A 73 -7.19 -4.91 -1.11
C LEU A 73 -5.76 -5.24 -1.51
N MET A 74 -4.83 -5.31 -0.55
CA MET A 74 -3.44 -5.70 -0.80
C MET A 74 -3.33 -7.17 -1.19
N ALA A 75 -4.10 -8.07 -0.57
CA ALA A 75 -4.16 -9.48 -0.96
C ALA A 75 -4.69 -9.63 -2.39
N ILE A 76 -5.77 -8.90 -2.74
CA ILE A 76 -6.30 -8.86 -4.10
C ILE A 76 -5.24 -8.30 -5.07
N ARG A 77 -4.53 -7.22 -4.69
CA ARG A 77 -3.48 -6.61 -5.50
C ARG A 77 -2.36 -7.59 -5.84
N VAL A 78 -1.89 -8.35 -4.84
CA VAL A 78 -0.88 -9.41 -5.02
C VAL A 78 -1.43 -10.51 -5.93
N PHE A 79 -2.65 -10.98 -5.68
CA PHE A 79 -3.30 -12.00 -6.51
C PHE A 79 -3.39 -11.57 -7.97
N LEU A 80 -3.88 -10.36 -8.25
CA LEU A 80 -3.97 -9.83 -9.61
C LEU A 80 -2.59 -9.76 -10.26
N ARG A 81 -1.55 -9.38 -9.51
CA ARG A 81 -0.17 -9.28 -10.03
C ARG A 81 0.38 -10.65 -10.43
N ILE A 82 0.07 -11.69 -9.66
CA ILE A 82 0.44 -13.07 -9.97
C ILE A 82 -0.38 -13.58 -11.16
N LYS A 83 -1.69 -13.32 -11.17
CA LYS A 83 -2.63 -13.86 -12.16
C LYS A 83 -2.48 -13.24 -13.54
N PHE A 84 -2.31 -11.92 -13.61
CA PHE A 84 -2.30 -11.16 -14.86
C PHE A 84 -0.92 -10.64 -15.24
N GLY A 85 0.08 -10.76 -14.36
CA GLY A 85 1.41 -10.20 -14.56
C GLY A 85 1.45 -8.68 -14.43
N VAL A 86 2.55 -8.08 -14.87
CA VAL A 86 2.74 -6.63 -14.96
C VAL A 86 3.26 -6.28 -16.34
N PRO A 87 2.86 -5.14 -16.94
CA PRO A 87 3.37 -4.75 -18.24
C PRO A 87 4.88 -4.49 -18.19
N ALA A 88 5.53 -4.68 -19.34
CA ALA A 88 6.94 -4.35 -19.50
C ALA A 88 7.20 -2.88 -19.11
N PRO A 89 8.42 -2.55 -18.63
CA PRO A 89 8.82 -1.17 -18.43
C PRO A 89 8.64 -0.35 -19.71
N THR A 90 8.17 0.90 -19.55
CA THR A 90 7.99 1.91 -20.61
C THR A 90 9.27 2.18 -21.39
N ARG A 91 10.42 2.02 -20.74
CA ARG A 91 11.74 2.22 -21.33
C ARG A 91 12.74 1.24 -20.73
N LYS A 92 13.82 0.96 -21.46
CA LYS A 92 15.02 0.36 -20.87
C LYS A 92 15.54 1.31 -19.78
N THR A 93 15.58 0.81 -18.55
CA THR A 93 16.12 1.52 -17.38
C THR A 93 17.44 0.89 -16.98
N ASN A 94 18.31 1.66 -16.31
CA ASN A 94 19.56 1.12 -15.79
C ASN A 94 19.31 0.25 -14.53
N ASP A 95 20.28 -0.60 -14.20
CA ASP A 95 20.14 -1.54 -13.07
C ASP A 95 19.88 -0.85 -11.72
N PRO A 96 20.51 0.31 -11.39
CA PRO A 96 20.22 1.02 -10.15
C PRO A 96 18.77 1.49 -10.01
N LEU A 97 18.19 2.10 -11.05
CA LEU A 97 16.78 2.55 -11.01
C LEU A 97 15.81 1.37 -10.94
N LYS A 98 16.13 0.26 -11.62
CA LYS A 98 15.35 -0.98 -11.52
C LYS A 98 15.37 -1.55 -10.11
N PHE A 99 16.55 -1.59 -9.48
CA PHE A 99 16.70 -2.05 -8.10
C PHE A 99 15.91 -1.16 -7.15
N LEU A 100 16.09 0.17 -7.22
CA LEU A 100 15.39 1.11 -6.34
C LEU A 100 13.87 1.01 -6.50
N SER A 101 13.38 0.93 -7.73
CA SER A 101 11.95 0.73 -7.99
C SER A 101 11.46 -0.57 -7.34
N THR A 102 12.18 -1.67 -7.51
CA THR A 102 11.81 -2.96 -6.91
C THR A 102 11.79 -2.89 -5.38
N PHE A 103 12.82 -2.29 -4.79
CA PHE A 103 12.94 -2.11 -3.34
C PHE A 103 11.79 -1.29 -2.77
N VAL A 104 11.48 -0.13 -3.38
CA VAL A 104 10.39 0.74 -2.94
C VAL A 104 9.05 0.02 -3.02
N HIS A 105 8.76 -0.65 -4.14
CA HIS A 105 7.50 -1.37 -4.29
C HIS A 105 7.39 -2.54 -3.30
N LEU A 106 8.45 -3.33 -3.13
CA LEU A 106 8.43 -4.44 -2.18
C LEU A 106 8.26 -3.95 -0.74
N GLY A 107 8.96 -2.88 -0.36
CA GLY A 107 8.83 -2.24 0.94
C GLY A 107 7.41 -1.78 1.22
N ILE A 108 6.80 -1.05 0.27
CA ILE A 108 5.39 -0.61 0.38
C ILE A 108 4.45 -1.81 0.54
N TYR A 109 4.64 -2.89 -0.24
CA TYR A 109 3.79 -4.07 -0.12
C TYR A 109 3.86 -4.69 1.27
N LEU A 110 5.07 -4.92 1.80
CA LEU A 110 5.26 -5.52 3.11
C LEU A 110 4.70 -4.63 4.23
N ILE A 111 4.98 -3.33 4.16
CA ILE A 111 4.54 -2.36 5.18
C ILE A 111 3.02 -2.22 5.20
N LEU A 112 2.35 -2.22 4.05
CA LEU A 112 0.89 -2.12 3.98
C LEU A 112 0.16 -3.37 4.51
N PHE A 113 0.83 -4.52 4.66
CA PHE A 113 0.32 -5.63 5.45
C PHE A 113 0.67 -5.48 6.94
N ALA A 114 1.90 -5.07 7.25
CA ALA A 114 2.39 -4.98 8.62
C ALA A 114 1.61 -3.95 9.46
N ILE A 115 1.37 -2.75 8.94
CA ILE A 115 0.66 -1.65 9.64
C ILE A 115 -0.71 -2.08 10.19
N PRO A 116 -1.66 -2.59 9.37
CA PRO A 116 -2.98 -2.95 9.90
C PRO A 116 -2.93 -4.16 10.84
N ILE A 117 -1.99 -5.08 10.66
CA ILE A 117 -1.80 -6.21 11.59
C ILE A 117 -1.31 -5.71 12.95
N THR A 118 -0.27 -4.87 12.99
CA THR A 118 0.25 -4.32 14.24
C THR A 118 -0.76 -3.41 14.93
N GLY A 119 -1.49 -2.59 14.17
CA GLY A 119 -2.52 -1.69 14.69
C GLY A 119 -3.71 -2.43 15.32
N LEU A 120 -4.19 -3.49 14.65
CA LEU A 120 -5.25 -4.34 15.20
C LEU A 120 -4.80 -5.00 16.50
N LEU A 121 -3.61 -5.62 16.50
CA LEU A 121 -3.09 -6.27 17.70
C LEU A 121 -2.86 -5.28 18.84
N ALA A 122 -2.30 -4.10 18.54
CA ALA A 122 -2.11 -3.02 19.52
C ALA A 122 -3.43 -2.68 20.20
N PHE A 123 -4.46 -2.35 19.40
CA PHE A 123 -5.74 -1.91 19.93
C PHE A 123 -6.49 -3.01 20.68
N SER A 124 -6.52 -4.24 20.15
CA SER A 124 -7.23 -5.37 20.77
C SER A 124 -6.61 -5.83 22.09
N THR A 125 -5.31 -5.60 22.30
CA THR A 125 -4.58 -6.01 23.51
C THR A 125 -4.20 -4.85 24.41
N VAL A 126 -4.52 -3.61 24.01
CA VAL A 126 -4.08 -2.37 24.68
C VAL A 126 -2.54 -2.35 24.85
N ASN A 127 -1.81 -2.91 23.89
CA ASN A 127 -0.36 -3.06 23.96
C ASN A 127 0.37 -1.85 23.36
N VAL A 128 1.16 -1.18 24.20
CA VAL A 128 1.87 0.06 23.87
C VAL A 128 3.00 -0.15 22.86
N GLU A 129 3.76 -1.23 23.00
CA GLU A 129 4.88 -1.53 22.11
C GLU A 129 4.40 -1.75 20.68
N LEU A 130 3.28 -2.48 20.52
CA LEU A 130 2.63 -2.67 19.22
C LEU A 130 2.07 -1.35 18.66
N GLY A 131 1.54 -0.47 19.52
CA GLY A 131 1.09 0.87 19.12
C GLY A 131 2.23 1.76 18.62
N ILE A 132 3.39 1.71 19.29
CA ILE A 132 4.62 2.41 18.86
C ILE A 132 5.09 1.83 17.53
N ALA A 133 5.21 0.51 17.43
CA ALA A 133 5.63 -0.17 16.21
C ALA A 133 4.69 0.15 15.02
N HIS A 134 3.38 0.21 15.25
CA HIS A 134 2.42 0.65 14.24
C HIS A 134 2.72 2.08 13.76
N LYS A 135 2.92 3.03 14.69
CA LYS A 135 3.26 4.43 14.35
C LYS A 135 4.58 4.52 13.58
N ASP A 136 5.59 3.77 13.99
CA ASP A 136 6.89 3.74 13.31
C ASP A 136 6.76 3.20 11.89
N LEU A 137 6.00 2.11 11.69
CA LEU A 137 5.72 1.58 10.36
C LEU A 137 4.98 2.59 9.47
N VAL A 138 4.05 3.37 10.02
CA VAL A 138 3.37 4.46 9.29
C VAL A 138 4.36 5.54 8.85
N ASN A 139 5.28 5.95 9.73
CA ASN A 139 6.32 6.92 9.37
C ASN A 139 7.23 6.39 8.25
N VAL A 140 7.62 5.11 8.32
CA VAL A 140 8.38 4.45 7.26
C VAL A 140 7.57 4.42 5.96
N LEU A 141 6.26 4.09 6.01
CA LEU A 141 5.40 4.14 4.83
C LEU A 141 5.43 5.52 4.16
N TYR A 142 5.34 6.61 4.93
CA TYR A 142 5.40 7.96 4.36
C TYR A 142 6.69 8.22 3.61
N ILE A 143 7.85 7.79 4.14
CA ILE A 143 9.13 7.90 3.44
C ILE A 143 9.09 7.13 2.11
N PHE A 144 8.62 5.88 2.13
CA PHE A 144 8.50 5.08 0.91
C PHE A 144 7.53 5.68 -0.11
N VAL A 145 6.39 6.22 0.32
CA VAL A 145 5.42 6.90 -0.55
C VAL A 145 6.02 8.17 -1.16
N ILE A 146 6.75 8.97 -0.38
CA ILE A 146 7.44 10.17 -0.90
C ILE A 146 8.46 9.77 -1.97
N ILE A 147 9.30 8.75 -1.70
CA ILE A 147 10.27 8.25 -2.67
C ILE A 147 9.56 7.72 -3.92
N HIS A 148 8.44 7.02 -3.76
CA HIS A 148 7.61 6.55 -4.87
C HIS A 148 7.10 7.70 -5.75
N LEU A 149 6.55 8.76 -5.13
CA LEU A 149 6.05 9.94 -5.84
C LEU A 149 7.17 10.74 -6.52
N ILE A 150 8.35 10.86 -5.89
CA ILE A 150 9.54 11.44 -6.52
C ILE A 150 9.95 10.60 -7.74
N GLY A 151 9.92 9.28 -7.63
CA GLY A 151 10.19 8.38 -8.75
C GLY A 151 9.21 8.60 -9.91
N VAL A 152 7.92 8.72 -9.62
CA VAL A 152 6.88 9.04 -10.61
C VAL A 152 7.16 10.39 -11.27
N ALA A 153 7.45 11.43 -10.49
CA ALA A 153 7.79 12.75 -11.03
C ALA A 153 9.05 12.71 -11.89
N TYR A 154 10.06 11.93 -11.49
CA TYR A 154 11.28 11.73 -12.26
C TYR A 154 11.01 11.10 -13.63
N HIS A 155 10.19 10.04 -13.65
CA HIS A 155 9.74 9.40 -14.88
C HIS A 155 8.95 10.34 -15.78
N GLN A 156 8.05 11.16 -15.21
CA GLN A 156 7.19 12.05 -15.98
C GLN A 156 7.95 13.26 -16.56
N ILE A 157 8.86 13.86 -15.78
CA ILE A 157 9.52 15.12 -16.14
C ILE A 157 10.83 14.90 -16.89
N PHE A 158 11.66 13.95 -16.43
CA PHE A 158 13.01 13.77 -16.98
C PHE A 158 13.08 12.64 -17.99
N LEU A 159 12.39 11.52 -17.74
CA LEU A 159 12.40 10.38 -18.68
C LEU A 159 11.33 10.50 -19.76
N ALA A 160 10.29 11.32 -19.52
CA ALA A 160 9.16 11.58 -20.40
C ALA A 160 8.56 10.29 -21.00
N ASP A 161 8.44 9.26 -20.17
CA ASP A 161 8.06 7.90 -20.60
C ASP A 161 6.58 7.57 -20.31
N ASN A 162 5.80 8.58 -19.89
CA ASN A 162 4.37 8.50 -19.59
C ASN A 162 4.00 7.35 -18.64
N ILE A 163 4.86 7.05 -17.64
CA ILE A 163 4.61 5.97 -16.70
C ILE A 163 3.25 6.06 -15.99
N MET A 164 2.74 7.28 -15.79
CA MET A 164 1.44 7.55 -15.18
C MET A 164 0.27 7.01 -16.01
N GLU A 165 0.36 7.05 -17.33
CA GLU A 165 -0.70 6.55 -18.22
C GLU A 165 -0.97 5.07 -17.98
N ARG A 166 0.03 4.30 -17.53
CA ARG A 166 -0.14 2.87 -17.22
C ARG A 166 -1.06 2.62 -16.03
N ILE A 167 -1.24 3.60 -15.15
CA ILE A 167 -2.12 3.49 -13.98
C ILE A 167 -3.34 4.40 -14.06
N THR A 168 -3.46 5.28 -15.06
CA THR A 168 -4.63 6.16 -15.26
C THR A 168 -5.43 5.85 -16.53
N SER A 169 -4.85 5.15 -17.51
CA SER A 169 -5.55 4.80 -18.76
C SER A 169 -6.47 3.60 -18.56
N TRP A 170 -7.77 3.83 -18.63
CA TRP A 170 -8.82 2.80 -18.55
C TRP A 170 -9.21 2.20 -19.91
N LYS A 171 -8.46 2.52 -20.97
CA LYS A 171 -8.67 1.98 -22.32
C LYS A 171 -8.49 0.47 -22.29
#